data_AF-A0A0M3JFK8-F1
#
_entry.id   AF-A0A0M3JFK8-F1
#
_cell.length_a   1.000
_cell.length_b   1.000
_cell.length_c   1.000
_cell.angle_alpha   90.00
_cell.angle_beta   90.00
_cell.angle_gamma   90.00
#
_symmetry.space_group_name_H-M   'P 1'
#
loop_
_entity.id
_entity.type
_entity.pdbx_description
1 polymer ?
#
loop_
_entity_poly.entity_id
_entity_poly.type
_entity_poly.pdbx_seq_one_letter_code
_entity_poly.pdbx_strand_id
1 'polypeptide(L)'
;LIDQEGQVVDHLRLVHIMKNSNSMKPGEADLKRRDMESLSNFIDKRRPHVLAICGESLDAFYLKRDIEVILRQLAESNGTTITPVEIVDNEAAKVYMHSKQAIVSYNVMKHHSFISDTLGRF
;
A
#
# COMPACT_ATOMS: atom_id res chain seq x y z
N LEU A 1 -4.92 -1.92 4.22
CA LEU A 1 -5.87 -2.93 3.75
C LEU A 1 -7.18 -2.67 4.45
N ILE A 2 -8.25 -2.60 3.67
CA ILE A 2 -9.60 -2.37 4.16
C ILE A 2 -10.41 -3.62 3.79
N ASP A 3 -11.21 -4.12 4.71
CA ASP A 3 -12.08 -5.28 4.47
C ASP A 3 -13.43 -4.87 3.83
N GLN A 4 -14.34 -5.85 3.69
CA GLN A 4 -15.65 -5.65 3.08
C GLN A 4 -16.59 -4.78 3.94
N GLU A 5 -16.28 -4.61 5.22
CA GLU A 5 -17.05 -3.82 6.18
C GLU A 5 -16.53 -2.38 6.29
N GLY A 6 -15.46 -2.05 5.55
CA GLY A 6 -14.84 -0.73 5.57
C GLY A 6 -13.86 -0.54 6.73
N GLN A 7 -13.48 -1.60 7.44
CA GLN A 7 -12.54 -1.52 8.56
C GLN A 7 -11.10 -1.65 8.10
N VAL A 8 -10.20 -0.91 8.76
CA VAL A 8 -8.75 -1.01 8.48
C VAL A 8 -8.18 -2.21 9.23
N VAL A 9 -7.85 -3.26 8.48
CA VAL A 9 -7.37 -4.53 9.04
C VAL A 9 -5.84 -4.66 9.05
N ASP A 10 -5.15 -3.93 8.17
CA ASP A 10 -3.69 -4.00 8.08
C ASP A 10 -3.11 -2.76 7.40
N HIS A 11 -1.83 -2.46 7.62
CA HIS A 11 -1.13 -1.35 6.97
C HIS A 11 0.33 -1.70 6.67
N LEU A 12 0.85 -1.12 5.58
CA LEU A 12 2.25 -1.25 5.17
C LEU A 12 2.80 0.13 4.87
N ARG A 13 3.98 0.45 5.39
CA ARG A 13 4.68 1.71 5.12
C ARG A 13 5.84 1.46 4.15
N LEU A 14 5.80 2.14 3.01
CA LEU A 14 6.82 2.07 1.96
C LEU A 14 7.45 3.45 1.80
N VAL A 15 8.66 3.64 2.36
CA VAL A 15 9.32 4.95 2.51
C VAL A 15 9.99 5.41 1.20
N HIS A 16 10.33 4.46 0.34
CA HIS A 16 11.22 4.60 -0.81
C HIS A 16 10.53 4.27 -2.13
N ILE A 17 9.23 3.98 -2.11
CA ILE A 17 8.45 3.54 -3.27
C ILE A 17 8.48 4.53 -4.44
N MET A 18 8.63 5.83 -4.15
CA MET A 18 8.71 6.92 -5.14
C MET A 18 10.12 7.18 -5.68
N LYS A 19 11.15 6.48 -5.20
CA LYS A 19 12.51 6.69 -5.71
C LYS A 19 12.61 6.25 -7.17
N ASN A 20 13.57 6.81 -7.89
CA ASN A 20 13.83 6.43 -9.27
C ASN A 20 14.56 5.09 -9.32
N SER A 21 13.99 4.11 -10.03
CA SER A 21 14.61 2.79 -10.24
C SER A 21 15.96 2.87 -10.98
N ASN A 22 16.16 3.92 -11.77
CA ASN A 22 17.38 4.17 -12.55
C ASN A 22 18.32 5.19 -11.88
N SER A 23 18.16 5.45 -10.58
CA SER A 23 19.04 6.41 -9.90
C SER A 23 20.49 5.90 -9.95
N MET A 24 21.40 6.76 -10.41
CA MET A 24 22.85 6.47 -10.42
C MET A 24 23.48 6.61 -9.02
N LYS A 25 22.71 7.01 -8.01
CA LYS A 25 23.19 7.09 -6.64
C LYS A 25 23.26 5.67 -6.04
N PRO A 26 24.44 5.26 -5.52
CA PRO A 26 24.62 3.92 -4.98
C PRO A 26 23.63 3.65 -3.83
N GLY A 27 22.96 2.49 -3.89
CA GLY A 27 21.99 2.03 -2.90
C GLY A 27 20.58 2.61 -3.01
N GLU A 28 20.35 3.63 -3.86
CA GLU A 28 19.02 4.24 -3.97
C GLU A 28 18.01 3.33 -4.69
N ALA A 29 18.43 2.72 -5.81
CA ALA A 29 17.62 1.77 -6.56
C ALA A 29 17.28 0.53 -5.70
N ASP A 30 18.22 0.08 -4.86
CA ASP A 30 18.00 -1.05 -3.94
C ASP A 30 16.92 -0.76 -2.90
N LEU A 31 16.84 0.47 -2.39
CA LEU A 31 15.80 0.87 -1.45
C LEU A 31 14.41 0.80 -2.09
N LYS A 32 14.25 1.30 -3.32
CA LYS A 32 12.99 1.16 -4.05
C LYS A 32 12.65 -0.31 -4.26
N ARG A 33 13.62 -1.12 -4.70
CA ARG A 33 13.42 -2.55 -4.97
C ARG A 33 12.90 -3.29 -3.73
N ARG A 34 13.48 -3.04 -2.55
CA ARG A 34 13.01 -3.64 -1.29
C ARG A 34 11.57 -3.27 -0.94
N ASP A 35 11.18 -2.02 -1.20
CA ASP A 35 9.81 -1.57 -0.99
C ASP A 35 8.84 -2.24 -1.98
N MET A 36 9.23 -2.39 -3.25
CA MET A 36 8.43 -3.11 -4.25
C MET A 36 8.28 -4.61 -3.87
N GLU A 37 9.34 -5.25 -3.39
CA GLU A 37 9.30 -6.64 -2.89
C GLU A 37 8.36 -6.77 -1.68
N SER A 38 8.43 -5.82 -0.75
CA SER A 38 7.56 -5.78 0.43
C SER A 38 6.08 -5.62 0.03
N LEU A 39 5.80 -4.76 -0.96
CA LEU A 39 4.45 -4.59 -1.50
C LEU A 39 3.95 -5.88 -2.18
N SER A 40 4.80 -6.52 -2.99
CA SER A 40 4.49 -7.78 -3.67
C SER A 40 4.08 -8.87 -2.66
N ASN A 41 4.90 -9.08 -1.63
CA ASN A 41 4.63 -10.05 -0.57
C ASN A 41 3.34 -9.73 0.20
N PHE A 42 3.07 -8.44 0.43
CA PHE A 42 1.85 -8.00 1.11
C PHE A 42 0.59 -8.31 0.27
N ILE A 43 0.65 -8.05 -1.04
CA ILE A 43 -0.45 -8.35 -1.97
C ILE A 43 -0.68 -9.85 -2.06
N ASP A 44 0.38 -10.66 -2.21
CA ASP A 44 0.24 -12.12 -2.33
C ASP A 44 -0.33 -12.75 -1.06
N LYS A 45 0.10 -12.27 0.11
CA LYS A 45 -0.41 -12.74 1.41
C LYS A 45 -1.88 -12.36 1.66
N ARG A 46 -2.28 -11.15 1.27
CA ARG A 46 -3.60 -10.59 1.61
C ARG A 46 -4.65 -10.77 0.51
N ARG A 47 -4.22 -10.99 -0.73
CA ARG A 47 -5.06 -11.17 -1.93
C ARG A 47 -6.20 -10.16 -2.03
N PRO A 48 -5.91 -8.85 -2.06
CA PRO A 48 -6.95 -7.83 -2.21
C PRO A 48 -7.69 -7.99 -3.54
N HIS A 49 -8.98 -7.65 -3.55
CA HIS A 49 -9.81 -7.68 -4.75
C HIS A 49 -9.54 -6.51 -5.70
N VAL A 50 -9.16 -5.36 -5.13
CA VAL A 50 -8.86 -4.12 -5.87
C VAL A 50 -7.74 -3.38 -5.16
N LEU A 51 -6.86 -2.73 -5.93
CA LEU A 51 -5.86 -1.80 -5.42
C LEU A 51 -6.23 -0.38 -5.86
N ALA A 52 -6.34 0.53 -4.90
CA ALA A 52 -6.64 1.94 -5.15
C ALA A 52 -5.41 2.80 -4.84
N ILE A 53 -5.05 3.68 -5.78
CA ILE A 53 -3.97 4.67 -5.64
C ILE A 53 -4.62 6.06 -5.60
N CYS A 54 -4.51 6.72 -4.46
CA CYS A 54 -5.01 8.08 -4.30
C CYS A 54 -3.95 9.06 -4.78
N GLY A 55 -4.17 9.74 -5.91
CA GLY A 55 -3.21 10.71 -6.43
C GLY A 55 -3.66 11.37 -7.73
N GLU A 56 -3.26 12.62 -7.91
CA GLU A 56 -3.63 13.45 -9.07
C GLU A 56 -2.43 13.76 -9.98
N SER A 57 -1.23 13.31 -9.60
CA SER A 57 0.02 13.59 -10.31
C SER A 57 0.42 12.46 -11.28
N LEU A 58 1.33 12.77 -12.19
CA LEU A 58 1.96 11.77 -13.06
C LEU A 58 2.67 10.67 -12.26
N ASP A 59 3.16 10.96 -11.05
CA ASP A 59 3.79 9.97 -10.18
C ASP A 59 2.82 8.83 -9.82
N ALA A 60 1.53 9.14 -9.62
CA ALA A 60 0.51 8.11 -9.36
C ALA A 60 0.31 7.21 -10.59
N PHE A 61 0.38 7.78 -11.80
CA PHE A 61 0.32 7.02 -13.04
C PHE A 61 1.54 6.11 -13.23
N TYR A 62 2.75 6.62 -12.98
CA TYR A 62 3.97 5.80 -13.04
C TYR A 62 3.94 4.69 -11.98
N LEU A 63 3.47 4.99 -10.77
CA LEU A 63 3.30 4.00 -9.70
C LEU A 63 2.30 2.90 -10.10
N LYS A 64 1.15 3.28 -10.67
CA LYS A 64 0.16 2.32 -11.20
C LYS A 64 0.82 1.36 -12.18
N ARG A 65 1.59 1.88 -13.14
CA ARG A 65 2.30 1.06 -14.13
C ARG A 65 3.30 0.11 -13.47
N ASP A 66 4.11 0.58 -12.53
CA ASP A 66 5.08 -0.25 -11.81
C ASP A 66 4.37 -1.39 -11.02
N ILE A 67 3.24 -1.08 -10.37
CA ILE A 67 2.45 -2.07 -9.62
C ILE A 67 1.79 -3.08 -10.56
N GLU A 68 1.22 -2.65 -11.68
CA GLU A 68 0.61 -3.55 -12.66
C GLU A 68 1.61 -4.56 -13.23
N VAL A 69 2.87 -4.17 -13.42
CA VAL A 69 3.93 -5.09 -13.85
C VAL A 69 4.15 -6.20 -12.82
N ILE A 70 4.22 -5.86 -11.54
CA ILE A 70 4.39 -6.84 -10.45
C ILE A 70 3.17 -7.74 -10.34
N LEU A 71 1.96 -7.21 -10.48
CA LEU A 71 0.73 -7.98 -10.43
C LEU A 71 0.63 -9.00 -11.57
N ARG A 72 1.10 -8.64 -12.78
CA ARG A 72 1.19 -9.58 -13.90
C ARG A 72 2.19 -10.70 -13.60
N GLN A 73 3.36 -10.38 -13.05
CA GLN A 73 4.36 -11.38 -12.64
C GLN A 73 3.82 -12.31 -11.53
N LEU A 74 3.09 -11.76 -10.56
CA LEU A 74 2.42 -12.54 -9.51
C LEU A 74 1.30 -13.44 -10.07
N ALA A 75 0.51 -12.93 -11.00
CA ALA A 75 -0.54 -13.69 -11.67
C ALA A 75 0.04 -14.88 -12.46
N GLU A 76 1.13 -14.63 -13.22
CA GLU A 76 1.83 -15.65 -13.99
C GLU A 76 2.49 -16.72 -13.11
N SER A 77 3.13 -16.33 -12.00
CA SER A 77 3.82 -17.25 -11.09
C SER A 77 2.87 -18.10 -10.24
N ASN A 78 1.79 -17.50 -9.74
CA ASN A 78 0.89 -18.15 -8.79
C ASN A 78 -0.42 -18.66 -9.43
N GLY A 79 -0.62 -18.46 -10.74
CA GLY A 79 -1.84 -18.80 -11.45
C GLY A 79 -3.06 -18.02 -10.96
N THR A 80 -2.84 -16.83 -10.40
CA THR A 80 -3.91 -16.00 -9.80
C THR A 80 -4.47 -15.02 -10.83
N THR A 81 -5.69 -14.54 -10.59
CA THR A 81 -6.29 -13.47 -11.39
C THR A 81 -5.56 -12.15 -11.13
N ILE A 82 -5.34 -11.37 -12.18
CA ILE A 82 -4.72 -10.04 -12.05
C ILE A 82 -5.67 -9.12 -11.25
N THR A 83 -5.19 -8.62 -10.12
CA THR A 83 -5.92 -7.61 -9.33
C THR A 83 -5.96 -6.28 -10.09
N PRO A 84 -7.13 -5.66 -10.30
CA PRO A 84 -7.21 -4.35 -10.94
C PRO A 84 -6.62 -3.25 -10.04
N VAL A 85 -5.99 -2.26 -10.69
CA VAL A 85 -5.38 -1.10 -10.05
C VAL A 85 -6.05 0.17 -10.57
N GLU A 86 -6.67 0.95 -9.69
CA GLU A 86 -7.38 2.18 -10.05
C GLU A 86 -6.78 3.41 -9.38
N ILE A 87 -6.72 4.51 -10.14
CA ILE A 87 -6.39 5.82 -9.58
C ILE A 87 -7.70 6.47 -9.15
N VAL A 88 -7.76 6.91 -7.89
CA VAL A 88 -8.97 7.45 -7.27
C VAL A 88 -8.71 8.89 -6.85
N ASP A 89 -9.73 9.73 -7.00
CA ASP A 89 -9.72 11.10 -6.51
C ASP A 89 -9.49 11.16 -4.98
N ASN A 90 -8.67 12.12 -4.54
CA ASN A 90 -8.21 12.24 -3.17
C ASN A 90 -8.66 13.53 -2.47
N GLU A 91 -9.51 14.36 -3.09
CA GLU A 91 -9.98 15.62 -2.49
C GLU A 91 -10.67 15.39 -1.14
N ALA A 92 -11.64 14.46 -1.08
CA ALA A 92 -12.33 14.12 0.16
C ALA A 92 -11.37 13.53 1.22
N ALA A 93 -10.39 12.73 0.79
CA ALA A 93 -9.40 12.13 1.68
C ALA A 93 -8.49 13.18 2.33
N LYS A 94 -8.07 14.21 1.57
CA LYS A 94 -7.30 15.35 2.08
C LYS A 94 -8.05 16.08 3.19
N VAL A 95 -9.35 16.35 2.99
CA VAL A 95 -10.19 17.01 4.01
C VAL A 95 -10.38 16.12 5.24
N TYR A 96 -10.72 14.85 5.03
CA TYR A 96 -10.99 13.92 6.12
C TYR A 96 -9.76 13.71 7.02
N MET A 97 -8.56 13.61 6.44
CA MET A 97 -7.32 13.40 7.19
C MET A 97 -7.03 14.49 8.23
N HIS A 98 -7.50 15.72 7.99
CA HIS A 98 -7.36 16.84 8.93
C HIS A 98 -8.56 17.00 9.89
N SER A 99 -9.59 16.16 9.74
CA SER A 99 -10.77 16.22 10.60
C SER A 99 -10.48 15.67 12.00
N LYS A 100 -11.22 16.18 13.00
CA LYS A 100 -11.18 15.63 14.37
C LYS A 100 -11.56 14.15 14.42
N GLN A 101 -12.44 13.71 13.51
CA GLN A 101 -12.86 12.32 13.41
C GLN A 101 -11.69 11.41 13.02
N ALA A 102 -10.89 11.80 12.03
CA ALA A 102 -9.72 11.01 11.63
C ALA A 102 -8.67 10.87 12.74
N ILE A 103 -8.43 11.94 13.51
CA ILE A 103 -7.48 11.92 14.64
C ILE A 103 -7.92 10.90 15.70
N VAL A 104 -9.22 10.86 16.02
CA VAL A 104 -9.78 9.92 16.99
C VAL A 104 -9.65 8.49 16.47
N SER A 105 -10.05 8.23 15.23
CA SER A 105 -9.96 6.89 14.62
C SER A 105 -8.52 6.38 14.54
N TYR A 106 -7.56 7.25 14.22
CA TYR A 106 -6.13 6.89 14.17
C TYR A 106 -5.56 6.54 15.55
N ASN A 107 -5.95 7.26 16.60
CA ASN A 107 -5.53 6.94 17.97
C ASN A 107 -6.06 5.58 18.42
N VAL A 108 -7.30 5.24 18.07
CA VAL A 108 -7.86 3.90 18.31
C VAL A 108 -7.05 2.83 17.57
N MET A 109 -6.66 3.08 16.33
CA MET A 109 -5.83 2.16 15.54
C MET A 109 -4.45 1.91 16.19
N LYS A 110 -3.80 2.95 16.73
CA LYS A 110 -2.54 2.79 17.50
C LYS A 110 -2.70 1.90 18.71
N HIS A 111 -3.81 2.04 19.45
CA HIS A 111 -4.09 1.20 20.61
C HIS A 111 -4.35 -0.25 20.21
N HIS A 112 -5.08 -0.50 19.11
CA HIS A 112 -5.38 -1.86 18.65
C HIS A 112 -4.12 -2.58 18.14
N SER A 113 -3.25 -1.89 17.40
CA SER A 113 -1.95 -2.45 16.99
C SER A 113 -1.04 -2.76 18.18
N PHE A 114 -1.01 -1.89 19.20
CA PHE A 114 -0.26 -2.14 20.44
C PHE A 114 -0.74 -3.39 21.17
N ILE A 115 -2.07 -3.59 21.26
CA ILE A 115 -2.67 -4.76 21.91
C ILE A 115 -2.36 -6.05 21.13
N SER A 116 -2.49 -6.03 19.79
CA SER A 116 -2.16 -7.18 18.94
C SER A 116 -0.69 -7.60 19.06
N ASP A 117 0.26 -6.65 19.09
CA ASP A 117 1.68 -6.94 19.22
C ASP A 117 2.04 -7.52 20.60
N THR A 118 1.28 -7.16 21.65
CA THR A 118 1.43 -7.76 22.99
C THR A 118 0.78 -9.13 23.13
N LEU A 119 -0.34 -9.40 22.47
CA LEU A 119 -1.01 -10.72 22.53
C LEU A 119 -0.38 -11.76 21.59
N GLY A 120 0.23 -11.34 20.48
CA GLY A 120 0.95 -12.25 19.56
C GLY A 120 2.31 -12.73 20.06
N ARG A 121 2.71 -12.37 21.28
CA ARG A 121 3.98 -12.77 21.93
C ARG A 121 3.82 -13.79 23.07
N PHE A 122 2.63 -14.35 23.26
CA PHE A 122 2.38 -15.44 24.22
C PHE A 122 1.98 -16.73 23.51
#